data_AF-A0AAV0XET2-F1
#
_entry.id   AF-A0AAV0XET2-F1
#
_cell.length_a   1.000
_cell.length_b   1.000
_cell.length_c   1.000
_cell.angle_alpha   90.00
_cell.angle_beta   90.00
_cell.angle_gamma   90.00
#
_symmetry.space_group_name_H-M   'P 1'
#
loop_
_entity.id
_entity.type
_entity.pdbx_description
1 polymer ?
#
loop_
_entity_poly.entity_id
_entity_poly.type
_entity_poly.pdbx_seq_one_letter_code
_entity_poly.pdbx_strand_id
1 'polypeptide(L)'
;MAVLVRLGRHVMSANDTGSFLSMTYGSALVHVKRNYDKLMHAHLKSIQEVRIIKKSKCGILPFVANFEYFAKTAEQIFKETERRTDLDKWYLKLLTVMFETIH
;
A
#
# COMPACT_ATOMS: atom_id res chain seq x y z
N MET A 1 4.45 4.17 4.19
CA MET A 1 4.73 4.10 2.74
C MET A 1 6.05 4.76 2.37
N ALA A 2 6.26 6.06 2.63
CA ALA A 2 7.52 6.75 2.27
C ALA A 2 8.79 6.11 2.88
N VAL A 3 8.69 5.63 4.12
CA VAL A 3 9.78 4.91 4.80
C VAL A 3 10.18 3.64 4.04
N LEU A 4 9.24 2.92 3.43
CA LEU A 4 9.53 1.70 2.65
C LEU A 4 10.42 2.00 1.43
N VAL A 5 10.09 3.07 0.70
CA VAL A 5 10.87 3.50 -0.46
C VAL A 5 12.26 3.97 -0.03
N ARG A 6 12.33 4.87 0.95
CA ARG A 6 13.59 5.49 1.39
C ARG A 6 14.54 4.46 2.02
N LEU A 7 14.04 3.66 2.95
CA LEU A 7 14.84 2.65 3.62
C LEU A 7 15.22 1.50 2.67
N GLY A 8 14.30 1.14 1.76
CA GLY A 8 14.58 0.16 0.70
C GLY A 8 15.74 0.59 -0.18
N ARG A 9 15.73 1.83 -0.67
CA ARG A 9 16.82 2.39 -1.48
C ARG A 9 18.13 2.43 -0.70
N HIS A 10 18.10 2.88 0.55
CA HIS A 10 19.30 2.98 1.38
C HIS A 10 19.98 1.62 1.58
N VAL A 11 19.20 0.59 1.95
CA VAL A 11 19.71 -0.77 2.13
C VAL A 11 20.27 -1.34 0.82
N MET A 12 19.64 -1.06 -0.33
CA MET A 12 20.12 -1.53 -1.63
C MET A 12 21.40 -0.83 -2.11
N SER A 13 21.65 0.41 -1.67
CA SER A 13 22.85 1.17 -2.03
C SER A 13 24.03 1.00 -1.06
N ALA A 14 23.86 0.24 0.03
CA ALA A 14 24.87 0.12 1.08
C ALA A 14 26.00 -0.85 0.67
N ASN A 15 27.24 -0.36 0.67
CA ASN A 15 28.44 -1.16 0.35
C ASN A 15 29.06 -1.86 1.57
N ASP A 16 28.68 -1.48 2.80
CA ASP A 16 29.19 -2.04 4.06
C ASP A 16 28.32 -3.20 4.56
N THR A 17 28.09 -4.18 3.69
CA THR A 17 27.25 -5.35 4.00
C THR A 17 27.84 -6.11 5.19
N GLY A 18 27.15 -6.08 6.35
CA GLY A 18 27.56 -6.76 7.58
C GLY A 18 27.91 -5.83 8.75
N SER A 19 27.92 -4.51 8.56
CA SER A 19 28.02 -3.58 9.69
C SER A 19 26.79 -3.66 10.60
N PHE A 20 26.93 -3.32 11.89
CA PHE A 20 25.81 -3.28 12.84
C PHE A 20 24.65 -2.41 12.32
N LEU A 21 24.98 -1.28 11.68
CA LEU A 21 24.01 -0.39 11.07
C LEU A 21 23.32 -1.04 9.86
N SER A 22 24.09 -1.66 8.95
CA SER A 22 23.55 -2.37 7.80
C SER A 22 22.56 -3.48 8.22
N MET A 23 22.92 -4.25 9.24
CA MET A 23 22.06 -5.29 9.82
C MET A 23 20.80 -4.71 10.47
N THR A 24 20.93 -3.61 11.21
CA THR A 24 19.80 -2.93 11.86
C THR A 24 18.84 -2.34 10.84
N TYR A 25 19.36 -1.69 9.79
CA TYR A 25 18.55 -1.17 8.68
C TYR A 25 17.85 -2.29 7.91
N GLY A 26 18.52 -3.42 7.67
CA GLY A 26 17.90 -4.61 7.07
C GLY A 26 16.72 -5.13 7.89
N SER A 27 16.89 -5.26 9.21
CA SER A 27 15.81 -5.66 10.13
C SER A 27 14.65 -4.67 10.13
N ALA A 28 14.95 -3.37 10.26
CA ALA A 28 13.94 -2.32 10.19
C ALA A 28 13.16 -2.34 8.86
N LEU A 29 13.84 -2.60 7.74
CA LEU A 29 13.20 -2.71 6.43
C LEU A 29 12.21 -3.88 6.37
N VAL A 30 12.51 -5.02 7.01
CA VAL A 30 11.58 -6.15 7.11
C VAL A 30 10.31 -5.74 7.85
N HIS A 31 10.44 -5.04 8.99
CA HIS A 31 9.28 -4.54 9.73
C HIS A 31 8.45 -3.53 8.92
N VAL A 32 9.11 -2.63 8.20
CA VAL A 32 8.43 -1.64 7.33
C VAL A 32 7.69 -2.31 6.18
N LYS A 33 8.28 -3.32 5.53
CA LYS A 33 7.61 -4.14 4.50
C LYS A 33 6.35 -4.80 5.06
N ARG A 34 6.47 -5.49 6.20
CA ARG A 34 5.33 -6.14 6.87
C ARG A 34 4.22 -5.14 7.24
N ASN A 35 4.58 -3.96 7.71
CA ASN A 35 3.60 -2.92 8.04
C ASN A 35 2.91 -2.35 6.80
N TYR A 36 3.63 -2.21 5.68
CA TYR A 36 3.03 -1.86 4.39
C TYR A 36 2.01 -2.91 3.96
N ASP A 37 2.37 -4.19 3.99
CA ASP A 37 1.44 -5.28 3.63
C ASP A 37 0.22 -5.30 4.55
N LYS A 38 0.39 -5.14 5.86
CA LYS A 38 -0.74 -5.06 6.82
C LYS A 38 -1.71 -3.93 6.47
N LEU A 39 -1.18 -2.76 6.13
CA LEU A 39 -2.02 -1.62 5.73
C LEU A 39 -2.79 -1.90 4.44
N MET A 40 -2.14 -2.55 3.45
CA MET A 40 -2.83 -2.93 2.21
C MET A 40 -3.94 -3.95 2.44
N HIS A 41 -3.70 -4.96 3.28
CA HIS A 41 -4.74 -5.91 3.69
C HIS A 41 -5.87 -5.22 4.46
N ALA A 42 -5.59 -4.20 5.26
CA ALA A 42 -6.63 -3.43 5.95
C ALA A 42 -7.53 -2.68 4.95
N HIS A 43 -6.97 -2.07 3.90
CA HIS A 43 -7.76 -1.48 2.82
C HIS A 43 -8.62 -2.52 2.12
N LEU A 44 -8.04 -3.67 1.76
CA LEU A 44 -8.76 -4.78 1.12
C LEU A 44 -9.95 -5.24 1.97
N LYS A 45 -9.71 -5.50 3.26
CA LYS A 45 -10.73 -5.91 4.22
C LYS A 45 -11.83 -4.86 4.35
N SER A 46 -11.46 -3.58 4.40
CA SER A 46 -12.44 -2.48 4.51
C SER A 46 -13.39 -2.39 3.32
N ILE A 47 -12.97 -2.83 2.13
CA ILE A 47 -13.83 -2.91 0.95
C ILE A 47 -14.78 -4.11 1.09
N GLN A 48 -14.24 -5.29 1.44
CA GLN A 48 -14.99 -6.55 1.53
C GLN A 48 -16.08 -6.55 2.62
N GLU A 49 -15.86 -5.85 3.73
CA GLU A 49 -16.80 -5.83 4.85
C GLU A 49 -17.98 -4.87 4.64
N VAL A 50 -17.97 -4.06 3.56
CA VAL A 50 -19.05 -3.10 3.28
C VAL A 50 -20.25 -3.82 2.70
N ARG A 51 -21.38 -3.75 3.43
CA ARG A 51 -22.69 -4.21 2.94
C ARG A 51 -23.38 -3.08 2.18
N ILE A 52 -23.48 -3.19 0.86
CA ILE A 52 -24.17 -2.19 0.04
C ILE A 52 -25.69 -2.40 0.11
N ILE A 53 -26.41 -1.42 0.63
CA ILE A 53 -27.88 -1.41 0.65
C ILE A 53 -28.37 -0.79 -0.66
N LYS A 54 -28.82 -1.63 -1.61
CA LYS A 54 -29.22 -1.23 -2.98
C LYS A 54 -30.48 -0.33 -3.08
N LYS A 55 -31.06 0.15 -1.96
CA LYS A 55 -32.41 0.77 -1.91
C LYS A 55 -32.47 2.30 -1.74
N SER A 56 -31.35 3.02 -1.76
CA SER A 56 -31.33 4.47 -1.57
C SER A 56 -30.28 5.11 -2.45
N LYS A 57 -30.48 6.37 -2.87
CA LYS A 57 -29.53 7.20 -3.64
C LYS A 57 -28.09 6.93 -3.17
N CYS A 58 -27.34 6.15 -3.94
CA CYS A 58 -25.99 5.74 -3.59
C CYS A 58 -25.07 6.94 -3.86
N GLY A 59 -24.65 7.62 -2.79
CA GLY A 59 -23.51 8.54 -2.86
C GLY A 59 -22.21 7.78 -3.17
N ILE A 60 -21.09 8.48 -3.17
CA ILE A 60 -19.78 7.84 -3.29
C ILE A 60 -19.61 6.87 -2.12
N LEU A 61 -19.32 5.60 -2.41
CA LEU A 61 -19.10 4.59 -1.39
C LEU A 61 -17.86 4.96 -0.55
N PRO A 62 -17.89 4.83 0.79
CA PRO A 62 -16.78 5.26 1.65
C PRO A 62 -15.42 4.69 1.25
N PHE A 63 -15.38 3.43 0.81
CA PHE A 63 -14.14 2.80 0.37
C PHE A 63 -13.59 3.40 -0.94
N VAL A 64 -14.43 3.97 -1.81
CA VAL A 64 -14.00 4.67 -3.03
C VAL A 64 -13.33 5.99 -2.67
N ALA A 65 -13.94 6.77 -1.77
CA ALA A 65 -13.35 8.02 -1.28
C ALA A 65 -12.03 7.78 -0.52
N ASN A 66 -11.98 6.74 0.32
CA ASN A 66 -10.75 6.35 1.01
C ASN A 66 -9.66 5.91 0.03
N PHE A 67 -10.03 5.18 -1.03
CA PHE A 67 -9.09 4.77 -2.07
C PHE A 67 -8.51 5.98 -2.81
N GLU A 68 -9.31 6.99 -3.14
CA GLU A 68 -8.83 8.23 -3.78
C GLU A 68 -7.74 8.91 -2.93
N TYR A 69 -8.00 9.12 -1.64
CA TYR A 69 -7.03 9.72 -0.72
C TYR A 69 -5.75 8.91 -0.61
N PHE A 70 -5.91 7.58 -0.49
CA PHE A 70 -4.79 6.64 -0.47
C PHE A 70 -3.97 6.72 -1.76
N ALA A 71 -4.62 6.62 -2.93
CA ALA A 71 -3.97 6.61 -4.23
C ALA A 71 -3.20 7.91 -4.46
N LYS A 72 -3.78 9.07 -4.13
CA LYS A 72 -3.07 10.36 -4.24
C LYS A 72 -1.76 10.37 -3.44
N THR A 73 -1.79 9.86 -2.21
CA THR A 73 -0.60 9.77 -1.35
C THR A 73 0.41 8.75 -1.88
N ALA A 74 -0.08 7.58 -2.32
CA ALA A 74 0.77 6.52 -2.83
C ALA A 74 1.46 6.92 -4.14
N GLU A 75 0.75 7.58 -5.06
CA GLU A 75 1.31 8.10 -6.30
C GLU A 75 2.44 9.10 -6.04
N GLN A 76 2.25 10.05 -5.12
CA GLN A 76 3.31 11.01 -4.75
C GLN A 76 4.59 10.32 -4.23
N ILE A 77 4.44 9.15 -3.60
CA ILE A 77 5.56 8.43 -2.99
C ILE A 77 6.24 7.48 -3.98
N PHE A 78 5.48 6.79 -4.83
CA PHE A 78 5.95 5.65 -5.62
C PHE A 78 6.19 5.96 -7.11
N LYS A 79 5.69 7.08 -7.65
CA LYS A 79 5.68 7.42 -9.09
C LYS A 79 6.99 7.10 -9.83
N GLU A 80 8.13 7.43 -9.23
CA GLU A 80 9.45 7.28 -9.86
C GLU A 80 10.39 6.44 -8.98
N THR A 81 9.85 5.35 -8.42
CA THR A 81 10.59 4.46 -7.53
C THR A 81 10.65 3.05 -8.08
N GLU A 82 11.74 2.33 -7.77
CA GLU A 82 11.89 0.92 -8.12
C GLU A 82 10.81 0.02 -7.46
N ARG A 83 10.13 0.52 -6.42
CA ARG A 83 9.02 -0.18 -5.76
C ARG A 83 7.66 0.08 -6.39
N ARG A 84 7.60 0.77 -7.53
CA ARG A 84 6.33 1.05 -8.24
C ARG A 84 5.52 -0.23 -8.51
N THR A 85 6.20 -1.29 -8.93
CA THR A 85 5.56 -2.59 -9.20
C THR A 85 4.90 -3.21 -7.97
N ASP A 86 5.40 -2.92 -6.75
CA ASP A 86 4.77 -3.37 -5.50
C ASP A 86 3.41 -2.68 -5.31
N LEU A 87 3.31 -1.38 -5.65
CA LEU A 87 2.07 -0.61 -5.59
C LEU A 87 1.06 -1.06 -6.66
N ASP A 88 1.51 -1.26 -7.90
CA ASP A 88 0.64 -1.65 -9.01
C ASP A 88 -0.04 -3.01 -8.74
N LYS A 89 0.68 -3.97 -8.15
CA LYS A 89 0.11 -5.25 -7.70
C LYS A 89 -1.00 -5.08 -6.68
N TRP A 90 -0.85 -4.12 -5.76
CA TRP A 90 -1.87 -3.82 -4.76
C TRP A 90 -3.06 -3.08 -5.35
N TYR A 91 -2.84 -2.13 -6.27
CA TYR A 91 -3.92 -1.48 -7.00
C TYR A 91 -4.78 -2.45 -7.76
N LEU A 92 -4.18 -3.40 -8.48
CA LEU A 92 -4.94 -4.43 -9.20
C LEU A 92 -5.89 -5.16 -8.25
N LYS A 93 -5.38 -5.66 -7.11
CA LYS A 93 -6.19 -6.36 -6.10
C LYS A 93 -7.31 -5.50 -5.52
N LEU A 94 -6.99 -4.26 -5.12
CA LEU A 94 -7.96 -3.36 -4.50
C LEU A 94 -9.07 -2.99 -5.48
N LEU A 95 -8.70 -2.62 -6.72
CA LEU A 95 -9.67 -2.25 -7.75
C LEU A 95 -10.57 -3.44 -8.12
N THR A 96 -10.00 -4.64 -8.31
CA THR A 96 -10.78 -5.85 -8.57
C THR A 96 -11.86 -6.06 -7.50
N VAL A 97 -11.47 -6.05 -6.22
CA VAL A 97 -12.43 -6.25 -5.12
C VAL A 97 -13.44 -5.10 -5.01
N MET A 98 -13.03 -3.86 -5.30
CA MET A 98 -13.97 -2.73 -5.36
C MET A 98 -15.03 -2.93 -6.45
N PHE A 99 -14.63 -3.32 -7.66
CA PHE A 99 -15.57 -3.58 -8.76
C PHE A 99 -16.52 -4.74 -8.44
N GLU A 100 -16.00 -5.85 -7.88
CA GLU A 100 -16.80 -6.98 -7.42
C GLU A 100 -17.80 -6.60 -6.32
N THR A 101 -17.42 -5.68 -5.43
CA THR A 101 -18.29 -5.23 -4.33
C THR A 101 -19.39 -4.29 -4.82
N ILE A 102 -19.12 -3.48 -5.86
CA ILE A 102 -20.06 -2.51 -6.42
C ILE A 102 -21.16 -3.18 -7.26
N HIS A 103 -20.82 -4.26 -7.97
CA HIS A 103 -21.73 -4.99 -8.86
C HIS A 103 -22.69 -5.91 -8.07
#